data_AF-A0A507FQJ9-F1
#
_entry.id   AF-A0A507FQJ9-F1
#
_cell.length_a   1.000
_cell.length_b   1.000
_cell.length_c   1.000
_cell.angle_alpha   90.00
_cell.angle_beta   90.00
_cell.angle_gamma   90.00
#
_symmetry.space_group_name_H-M   'P 1'
#
loop_
_entity.id
_entity.type
_entity.pdbx_description
1 polymer ?
#
loop_
_entity_poly.entity_id
_entity_poly.type
_entity_poly.pdbx_seq_one_letter_code
_entity_poly.pdbx_strand_id
1 'polypeptide(L)'
;MSSESFSATKLVAWTSTGAFLNVFARSMARLPIGGNPLSYVAYAAATGVFGYGVHSWEVSRAGKLEQELDRLTKRRMLSLATDE
;
A
#
# COMPACT_ATOMS: atom_id res chain seq x y z
N MET A 1 -18.29 3.76 4.88
CA MET A 1 -17.08 3.07 4.39
C MET A 1 -16.75 3.62 3.01
N SER A 2 -15.91 4.65 2.93
CA SER A 2 -15.33 5.04 1.64
C SER A 2 -14.37 3.92 1.24
N SER A 3 -14.75 3.11 0.27
CA SER A 3 -13.82 2.26 -0.45
C SER A 3 -12.80 3.18 -1.11
N GLU A 4 -11.69 3.49 -0.43
CA GLU A 4 -10.55 4.15 -1.06
C GLU A 4 -9.98 3.16 -2.08
N SER A 5 -10.60 3.21 -3.26
CA SER A 5 -10.13 2.60 -4.48
C SER A 5 -8.64 2.89 -4.60
N PHE A 6 -7.87 1.85 -4.95
CA PHE A 6 -6.45 2.02 -5.23
C PHE A 6 -6.32 3.02 -6.38
N SER A 7 -6.05 4.28 -6.02
CA SER A 7 -6.06 5.39 -6.96
C SER A 7 -5.04 5.14 -8.06
N ALA A 8 -5.39 5.48 -9.30
CA ALA A 8 -4.48 5.40 -10.44
C ALA A 8 -3.15 6.11 -10.13
N THR A 9 -3.18 7.18 -9.34
CA THR A 9 -1.98 7.89 -8.85
C THR A 9 -1.06 7.01 -8.03
N LYS A 10 -1.61 6.19 -7.11
CA LYS A 10 -0.82 5.24 -6.31
C LYS A 10 -0.23 4.15 -7.20
N LEU A 11 -1.00 3.65 -8.18
CA LEU A 11 -0.52 2.66 -9.14
C LEU A 11 0.64 3.21 -10.00
N VAL A 12 0.52 4.45 -10.47
CA VAL A 12 1.58 5.15 -11.21
C VAL A 12 2.82 5.39 -10.35
N ALA A 13 2.65 5.78 -9.08
CA ALA A 13 3.76 5.94 -8.14
C ALA A 13 4.52 4.62 -7.90
N TRP A 14 3.79 3.51 -7.71
CA TRP A 14 4.42 2.21 -7.51
C TRP A 14 5.11 1.68 -8.76
N THR A 15 4.46 1.78 -9.93
CA THR A 15 5.05 1.34 -11.20
C THR A 15 6.28 2.16 -11.61
N SER A 16 6.26 3.48 -11.41
CA SER A 16 7.43 4.34 -11.63
C SER A 16 8.57 4.00 -10.65
N THR A 17 8.26 3.67 -9.40
CA THR A 17 9.24 3.16 -8.43
C THR A 17 9.86 1.85 -8.93
N GLY A 18 9.08 0.94 -9.54
CA GLY A 18 9.61 -0.25 -10.19
C GLY A 18 10.58 0.05 -11.33
N ALA A 19 10.22 0.96 -12.22
CA ALA A 19 11.12 1.37 -13.30
C ALA A 19 12.42 1.95 -12.76
N PHE A 20 12.36 2.78 -11.71
CA PHE A 20 13.54 3.30 -11.01
C PHE A 20 14.40 2.18 -10.39
N LEU A 21 13.77 1.22 -9.70
CA LEU A 21 14.48 0.09 -9.11
C LEU A 21 15.21 -0.75 -10.16
N ASN A 22 14.65 -0.89 -11.37
CA ASN A 22 15.34 -1.56 -12.47
C ASN A 22 16.60 -0.77 -12.89
N VAL A 23 16.49 0.55 -13.10
CA VAL A 23 17.65 1.40 -13.42
C VAL A 23 18.71 1.29 -12.33
N PHE A 24 18.30 1.36 -11.05
CA PHE A 24 19.19 1.27 -9.91
C PHE A 24 19.89 -0.10 -9.84
N ALA A 25 19.15 -1.20 -9.99
CA ALA A 25 19.70 -2.55 -10.01
C ALA A 25 20.70 -2.74 -11.17
N ARG A 26 20.38 -2.22 -12.35
CA ARG A 26 21.30 -2.22 -13.51
C ARG A 26 22.55 -1.41 -13.24
N SER A 27 22.42 -0.23 -12.63
CA SER A 27 23.56 0.62 -12.26
C SER A 27 24.48 -0.10 -11.28
N MET A 28 23.93 -0.77 -10.27
CA MET A 28 24.68 -1.59 -9.31
C MET A 28 25.39 -2.77 -10.00
N ALA A 29 24.73 -3.40 -10.96
CA ALA A 29 25.28 -4.50 -11.76
C ALA A 29 26.22 -4.04 -12.89
N ARG A 30 26.49 -2.73 -13.04
CA ARG A 30 27.26 -2.14 -14.15
C ARG A 30 26.74 -2.54 -15.53
N LEU A 31 25.43 -2.73 -15.65
CA LEU A 31 24.74 -3.05 -16.90
C LEU A 31 24.26 -1.77 -17.59
N PRO A 32 24.18 -1.75 -18.93
CA PRO A 32 23.67 -0.59 -19.66
C PRO A 32 22.20 -0.32 -19.31
N ILE A 33 21.84 0.96 -19.18
CA ILE A 33 20.47 1.39 -18.89
C ILE A 33 19.54 1.03 -20.06
N GLY A 34 19.99 1.20 -21.31
CA GLY A 34 19.22 0.84 -22.51
C GLY A 34 19.14 -0.66 -22.82
N GLY A 35 19.17 -1.55 -21.82
CA GLY A 35 19.06 -2.99 -22.05
C GLY A 35 17.63 -3.49 -22.24
N ASN A 36 17.38 -4.76 -21.93
CA ASN A 36 16.08 -5.41 -22.20
C ASN A 36 14.86 -4.64 -21.62
N PRO A 37 13.96 -4.13 -22.47
CA PRO A 37 12.77 -3.38 -22.05
C PRO A 37 11.79 -4.21 -21.21
N LEU A 38 11.76 -5.53 -21.41
CA LEU A 38 10.91 -6.44 -20.61
C LEU A 38 11.27 -6.40 -19.13
N SER A 39 12.54 -6.14 -18.80
CA SER A 39 12.95 -6.05 -17.40
C SER A 39 12.30 -4.86 -16.68
N TYR A 40 12.12 -3.73 -17.37
CA TYR A 40 11.47 -2.55 -16.83
C TYR A 40 9.99 -2.80 -16.57
N VAL A 41 9.32 -3.44 -17.53
CA VAL A 41 7.91 -3.83 -17.38
C VAL A 41 7.74 -4.84 -16.25
N ALA A 42 8.62 -5.84 -16.13
CA ALA A 42 8.58 -6.81 -15.05
C ALA A 42 8.72 -6.17 -13.67
N TYR A 43 9.66 -5.23 -13.50
CA TYR A 43 9.84 -4.50 -12.25
C TYR A 43 8.66 -3.57 -11.95
N ALA A 44 8.14 -2.86 -12.94
CA ALA A 44 6.96 -2.00 -12.80
C ALA A 44 5.72 -2.81 -12.40
N ALA A 45 5.50 -3.96 -13.03
CA ALA A 45 4.41 -4.87 -12.69
C ALA A 45 4.57 -5.45 -11.27
N ALA A 46 5.77 -5.94 -10.93
CA ALA A 46 6.05 -6.51 -9.61
C ALA A 46 5.82 -5.49 -8.49
N THR A 47 6.31 -4.26 -8.65
CA THR A 47 6.09 -3.18 -7.68
C THR A 47 4.65 -2.69 -7.64
N GLY A 48 3.95 -2.65 -8.77
CA GLY A 48 2.52 -2.34 -8.81
C GLY A 48 1.68 -3.34 -8.00
N VAL A 49 1.92 -4.64 -8.21
CA VAL A 49 1.26 -5.72 -7.45
C VAL A 49 1.63 -5.65 -5.96
N PHE A 50 2.90 -5.39 -5.65
CA PHE A 50 3.35 -5.22 -4.27
C PHE A 50 2.65 -4.03 -3.58
N GLY A 51 2.59 -2.88 -4.25
CA GLY A 51 1.92 -1.69 -3.74
C GLY A 51 0.43 -1.88 -3.52
N TYR A 52 -0.25 -2.61 -4.42
CA TYR A 52 -1.64 -3.01 -4.21
C TYR A 52 -1.80 -3.91 -2.97
N GLY A 53 -0.90 -4.88 -2.78
CA GLY A 53 -0.86 -5.73 -1.60
C GLY A 53 -0.71 -4.92 -0.30
N VAL A 54 0.24 -3.98 -0.25
CA VAL A 54 0.44 -3.09 0.89
C VAL A 54 -0.81 -2.25 1.18
N HIS A 55 -1.41 -1.64 0.15
CA HIS A 55 -2.64 -0.84 0.33
C HIS A 55 -3.78 -1.70 0.88
N SER A 56 -3.96 -2.92 0.38
CA SER A 56 -5.01 -3.83 0.89
C SER A 56 -4.79 -4.20 2.37
N TRP A 57 -3.53 -4.33 2.79
CA TRP A 57 -3.17 -4.61 4.17
C TRP A 57 -3.39 -3.41 5.09
N GLU A 58 -3.03 -2.20 4.64
CA GLU A 58 -3.28 -0.95 5.35
C GLU A 58 -4.78 -0.73 5.59
N VAL A 59 -5.60 -0.87 4.54
CA VAL A 59 -7.06 -0.75 4.65
C VAL A 59 -7.62 -1.78 5.63
N SER A 60 -7.13 -3.03 5.57
CA SER A 60 -7.54 -4.09 6.50
C SER A 60 -7.18 -3.78 7.95
N ARG A 61 -6.02 -3.16 8.21
CA ARG A 61 -5.62 -2.73 9.55
C ARG A 61 -6.41 -1.55 10.06
N ALA A 62 -6.66 -0.56 9.20
CA ALA A 62 -7.48 0.59 9.54
C ALA A 62 -8.89 0.16 9.98
N GLY A 63 -9.50 -0.78 9.25
CA GLY A 63 -10.81 -1.34 9.63
C GLY A 63 -10.81 -2.04 10.99
N LYS A 64 -9.73 -2.76 11.35
CA LYS A 64 -9.60 -3.37 12.68
C LYS A 64 -9.46 -2.34 13.79
N LEU A 65 -8.67 -1.29 13.55
CA LEU A 65 -8.50 -0.17 14.48
C LEU A 65 -9.81 0.58 14.73
N GLU A 66 -10.60 0.82 13.68
CA GLU A 66 -11.93 1.43 13.82
C GLU A 66 -12.88 0.56 14.66
N GLN A 67 -12.87 -0.76 14.46
CA GLN A 67 -13.67 -1.68 15.28
C GLN A 67 -13.24 -1.70 16.75
N GLU A 68 -11.93 -1.63 17.02
CA GLU A 68 -11.42 -1.54 18.38
C GLU A 68 -11.80 -0.21 19.05
N LEU A 69 -11.72 0.91 18.32
CA LEU A 69 -12.16 2.22 18.81
C LEU A 69 -13.66 2.24 19.12
N ASP A 70 -14.50 1.70 18.24
CA ASP A 70 -15.95 1.60 18.48
C ASP A 70 -16.25 0.74 19.71
N ARG A 71 -15.53 -0.38 19.89
CA ARG A 71 -15.67 -1.25 21.06
C ARG A 71 -15.29 -0.54 22.36
N LEU A 72 -14.18 0.20 22.37
CA LEU A 72 -13.75 0.98 23.53
C LEU A 72 -14.72 2.10 23.85
N THR A 73 -15.22 2.80 22.82
CA THR A 73 -16.18 3.89 22.97
C THR A 73 -17.50 3.37 23.56
N LYS A 74 -18.03 2.25 23.07
CA LYS A 74 -19.21 1.59 23.63
C LYS A 74 -19.03 1.19 25.09
N ARG A 75 -17.86 0.63 25.45
CA ARG A 75 -17.55 0.29 26.86
C ARG A 75 -17.55 1.53 27.75
N ARG A 76 -17.00 2.65 27.27
CA ARG A 76 -16.96 3.91 28.01
C ARG A 76 -18.35 4.54 28.17
N MET A 77 -19.21 4.45 27.16
CA MET A 77 -20.60 4.90 27.28
C MET A 77 -21.39 4.04 28.28
N LEU A 78 -21.20 2.72 28.26
CA LEU A 78 -21.85 1.81 29.20
C LEU A 78 -21.40 2.10 30.64
N SER A 79 -20.10 2.30 30.89
CA SER A 79 -19.64 2.64 32.25
C SER A 79 -20.23 3.96 32.74
N LEU A 80 -20.30 4.98 31.88
CA LEU A 80 -20.91 6.28 32.24
C LEU A 80 -22.41 6.16 32.51
N ALA A 81 -23.12 5.29 31.80
CA ALA A 81 -24.55 5.05 32.01
C ALA A 81 -24.86 4.17 33.23
N THR A 82 -23.85 3.52 33.84
CA THR A 82 -24.02 2.71 35.05
C THR A 82 -23.60 3.48 36.32
N ASP A 83 -22.92 4.62 36.16
CA ASP A 83 -22.49 5.51 37.25
C ASP A 83 -23.55 6.60 37.59
N GLU A 84 -24.69 6.64 36.88
CA GLU A 84 -25.92 7.36 37.27
C GLU A 84 -26.91 6.42 37.98
#